data_AF-A0A7V2Z379-F1
#
_entry.id   AF-A0A7V2Z379-F1
#
_cell.length_a   1.000
_cell.length_b   1.000
_cell.length_c   1.000
_cell.angle_alpha   90.00
_cell.angle_beta   90.00
_cell.angle_gamma   90.00
#
_symmetry.space_group_name_H-M   'P 1'
#
loop_
_entity.id
_entity.type
_entity.pdbx_description
1 polymer ?
#
loop_
_entity_poly.entity_id
_entity_poly.type
_entity_poly.pdbx_seq_one_letter_code
_entity_poly.pdbx_strand_id
1 'polypeptide(L)' 'MRKANKTFDCVQMKWDIQQRIQAEYRDMSAEETRAAQRRAIESDPILGPYLKKVKSARRTPTAQ' A
#
# COMPACT_ATOMS: atom_id res chain seq x y z
N MET A 1 -32.81 -12.97 -18.38
CA MET A 1 -31.95 -12.08 -17.57
C MET A 1 -30.85 -11.50 -18.44
N ARG A 2 -30.80 -10.18 -18.66
CA ARG A 2 -29.70 -9.55 -19.41
C ARG A 2 -28.46 -9.49 -18.50
N LYS A 3 -27.33 -10.07 -18.95
CA LYS A 3 -26.04 -9.91 -18.26
C LYS A 3 -25.62 -8.45 -18.37
N ALA A 4 -25.42 -7.78 -17.23
CA ALA A 4 -24.88 -6.42 -17.23
C ALA A 4 -23.44 -6.45 -17.77
N ASN A 5 -23.17 -5.69 -18.82
CA ASN A 5 -21.80 -5.44 -19.27
C ASN A 5 -21.10 -4.60 -18.20
N LYS A 6 -20.30 -5.25 -17.36
CA LYS A 6 -19.43 -4.54 -16.41
C LYS A 6 -18.28 -3.94 -17.21
N THR A 7 -18.31 -2.63 -17.39
CA THR A 7 -17.15 -1.87 -17.89
C THR A 7 -16.16 -1.71 -16.75
N PHE A 8 -14.91 -2.12 -16.97
CA PHE A 8 -13.84 -1.91 -16.01
C PHE A 8 -13.30 -0.48 -16.15
N ASP A 9 -13.50 0.33 -15.12
CA ASP A 9 -12.90 1.66 -15.01
C ASP A 9 -11.79 1.63 -13.96
N CYS A 10 -10.54 1.68 -14.43
CA CYS A 10 -9.38 1.63 -13.55
C CYS A 10 -9.15 2.93 -12.77
N VAL A 11 -9.65 4.07 -13.26
CA VAL A 11 -9.52 5.37 -12.59
C VAL A 11 -10.47 5.43 -11.42
N GLN A 12 -11.75 5.09 -11.65
CA GLN A 12 -12.74 5.00 -10.58
C GLN A 12 -12.30 4.01 -9.51
N MET A 13 -11.85 2.82 -9.91
CA MET A 13 -11.40 1.81 -8.96
C MET A 13 -10.21 2.29 -8.10
N LYS A 14 -9.22 2.97 -8.70
CA LYS A 14 -8.08 3.52 -7.95
C LYS A 14 -8.54 4.60 -6.97
N TRP A 15 -9.45 5.48 -7.39
CA TRP A 15 -9.99 6.53 -6.55
C TRP A 15 -10.73 5.94 -5.34
N ASP A 16 -11.59 4.93 -5.56
CA ASP A 16 -12.33 4.24 -4.50
C ASP A 16 -11.38 3.58 -3.49
N ILE A 17 -10.31 2.93 -3.97
CA ILE A 17 -9.28 2.33 -3.12
C ILE A 17 -8.60 3.40 -2.27
N GLN A 18 -8.21 4.54 -2.86
CA GLN A 18 -7.57 5.63 -2.14
C GLN A 18 -8.47 6.24 -1.08
N GLN A 19 -9.77 6.43 -1.36
CA GLN A 19 -10.73 6.92 -0.38
C GLN A 19 -10.87 5.98 0.82
N ARG A 20 -10.91 4.67 0.58
CA ARG A 20 -10.96 3.67 1.66
C ARG A 20 -9.71 3.70 2.53
N ILE A 21 -8.53 3.78 1.91
CA ILE A 21 -7.26 3.91 2.63
C ILE A 21 -7.27 5.18 3.47
N GLN A 22 -7.70 6.33 2.92
CA GLN A 22 -7.77 7.58 3.67
C GLN A 22 -8.72 7.51 4.86
N ALA A 23 -9.87 6.84 4.70
CA ALA A 23 -10.84 6.67 5.77
C ALA A 23 -10.27 5.83 6.92
N GLU A 24 -9.46 4.81 6.64
CA GLU A 24 -8.84 3.93 7.65
C GLU A 24 -7.88 4.66 8.60
N TYR A 25 -7.23 5.73 8.13
CA TYR A 25 -6.25 6.50 8.91
C TYR A 25 -6.75 7.89 9.32
N ARG A 26 -8.04 8.20 9.11
CA ARG A 26 -8.58 9.57 9.25
C ARG A 26 -8.32 10.20 10.63
N ASP A 27 -8.40 9.39 11.68
CA ASP A 27 -8.31 9.84 13.07
C ASP A 27 -6.90 9.62 13.68
N MET A 28 -5.93 9.23 12.84
CA MET A 28 -4.55 9.02 13.26
C MET A 28 -3.70 10.25 12.95
N SER A 29 -2.73 10.54 13.82
CA SER A 29 -1.67 11.48 13.47
C SER A 29 -0.84 10.96 12.29
N ALA A 30 -0.06 11.85 11.66
CA ALA A 30 0.82 11.47 10.57
C ALA A 30 1.88 10.43 10.99
N GLU A 31 2.33 10.49 12.24
CA GLU A 31 3.30 9.53 12.79
C GLU A 31 2.67 8.15 13.02
N GLU A 32 1.48 8.11 13.63
CA GLU A 32 0.72 6.87 13.85
C GLU A 32 0.34 6.22 12.52
N THR A 33 -0.11 7.01 11.55
CA THR A 33 -0.42 6.56 10.19
C THR A 33 0.79 5.88 9.55
N ARG A 34 1.98 6.52 9.62
CA ARG A 34 3.22 5.95 9.06
C ARG A 34 3.63 4.67 9.76
N ALA A 35 3.48 4.61 11.09
CA ALA A 35 3.80 3.42 11.87
C ALA A 35 2.85 2.26 11.54
N ALA A 36 1.54 2.53 11.45
CA ALA A 36 0.51 1.56 11.10
C ALA A 36 0.71 1.01 9.67
N GLN A 37 0.90 1.90 8.69
CA GLN A 37 1.19 1.50 7.30
C GLN A 37 2.46 0.66 7.20
N ARG A 38 3.52 1.03 7.94
CA ARG A 38 4.76 0.26 7.96
C ARG A 38 4.54 -1.15 8.51
N ARG A 39 3.83 -1.28 9.63
CA ARG A 39 3.50 -2.59 10.22
C ARG A 39 2.70 -3.43 9.24
N ALA A 40 1.69 -2.85 8.60
CA ALA A 40 0.86 -3.54 7.61
C ALA A 40 1.70 -4.10 6.44
N ILE A 41 2.58 -3.26 5.86
CA ILE A 41 3.47 -3.68 4.77
C ILE A 41 4.46 -4.75 5.23
N GLU A 42 5.00 -4.64 6.45
CA GLU A 42 5.95 -5.62 7.00
C GLU A 42 5.30 -7.00 7.23
N SER A 43 4.02 -7.02 7.61
CA SER A 43 3.24 -8.25 7.78
C SER A 43 2.65 -8.81 6.49
N ASP A 44 2.63 -8.04 5.41
CA ASP A 44 2.01 -8.45 4.14
C ASP A 44 2.85 -9.55 3.46
N PRO A 45 2.25 -10.69 3.06
CA PRO A 45 2.98 -11.82 2.49
C PRO A 45 3.58 -11.53 1.10
N ILE A 46 3.08 -10.51 0.40
CA ILE A 46 3.55 -10.09 -0.92
C ILE A 46 4.57 -8.97 -0.77
N LEU A 47 4.23 -7.91 -0.02
CA LEU A 47 5.03 -6.70 0.10
C LEU A 47 6.15 -6.81 1.14
N GLY A 48 5.97 -7.59 2.20
CA GLY A 48 6.94 -7.79 3.27
C GLY A 48 8.28 -8.34 2.78
N PRO A 49 8.31 -9.44 1.99
CA PRO A 49 9.53 -9.96 1.40
C PRO A 49 10.25 -8.94 0.49
N TYR A 50 9.48 -8.18 -0.29
CA TYR A 50 10.03 -7.13 -1.15
C TYR A 50 10.64 -5.99 -0.32
N LEU A 51 9.94 -5.53 0.71
CA LEU A 51 10.43 -4.50 1.62
C LEU A 51 11.75 -4.93 2.28
N LYS A 52 11.86 -6.21 2.69
CA LYS A 52 13.11 -6.78 3.22
C LYS A 52 14.24 -6.70 2.20
N LYS A 53 14.00 -7.07 0.94
CA LYS A 53 14.99 -7.00 -0.14
C LYS A 53 15.48 -5.56 -0.38
N VAL A 54 14.56 -4.60 -0.46
CA VAL A 54 14.90 -3.18 -0.65
C VAL A 54 15.70 -2.62 0.53
N LYS A 55 15.32 -2.95 1.77
CA LYS A 55 16.07 -2.54 2.97
C LYS A 55 17.50 -3.10 2.96
N SER A 56 17.70 -4.35 2.55
CA SER A 56 19.04 -4.95 2.46
C SER A 56 19.90 -4.31 1.38
N ALA A 57 19.34 -4.03 0.20
CA ALA A 57 20.06 -3.39 -0.91
C ALA A 57 20.51 -1.95 -0.60
N ARG A 58 19.78 -1.24 0.28
CA ARG A 58 20.17 0.10 0.75
C ARG A 58 21.28 0.09 1.81
N ARG A 59 21.61 -1.08 2.38
CA ARG A 59 22.62 -1.21 3.45
C ARG A 59 24.02 -1.57 2.95
N THR A 60 24.17 -1.97 1.69
CA THR A 60 25.49 -1.96 1.04
C THR A 60 25.92 -0.51 0.88
N PRO A 61 26.98 -0.04 1.58
CA PRO A 61 27.64 1.18 1.18
C PRO A 61 28.09 0.92 -0.25
N THR A 62 27.71 1.80 -1.17
CA THR A 62 28.47 1.95 -2.40
C THR A 62 29.90 2.23 -1.96
N ALA A 63 30.76 1.22 -1.99
CA ALA A 63 32.19 1.43 -1.95
C ALA A 63 32.53 2.20 -3.23
N GLN A 64 32.74 3.51 -3.09
CA GLN A 64 33.56 4.31 -3.97
C GLN A 64 34.77 4.74 -3.17
#